data_AF-A0A8J6MRU2-F1
#
_entry.id   AF-A0A8J6MRU2-F1
#
_cell.length_a   1.000
_cell.length_b   1.000
_cell.length_c   1.000
_cell.angle_alpha   90.00
_cell.angle_beta   90.00
_cell.angle_gamma   90.00
#
_symmetry.space_group_name_H-M   'P 1'
#
loop_
_entity.id
_entity.type
_entity.pdbx_description
1 polymer ?
#
loop_
_entity_poly.entity_id
_entity_poly.type
_entity_poly.pdbx_seq_one_letter_code
_entity_poly.pdbx_strand_id
1 'polypeptide(L)'
;MQTFYTVRPGDTLSAIAKRWEVPLPAILAANQAAPPYSIYPGQQISVPSIVVTVQVKPGDSLYSLAQAYGIPLSVIIEANQLRPPYTIYAGQLLLVPPGVTYYVVQPGDTLYSLAGRYNVGTAGVRKPELIRLANRLPNDAIYAGMRIIIPYAPPGGVGAIAYTASCGGAFNLWLYDPTSGQNRAIGGQQAAEHSVPYWSPDNRRIAFIGSQGVLFVLDVLLGTNLRIDQIKPYTTLTWSPDSRRLGYTKPNGIVLYDLQTFSSTTMPLPGARQVQWFPSGDKLLFTAQDNTGVEQLYEIRTNGTEHRQITRNREGAMNNMELSPNGAYALFTSPGASISIIYVVELASGNINSLTGSTQAKNYHPKWSPDSTSIGFSATEYSDRRGYFSTIRTERRQGGNQQVLSVSDCFSTPVSWSPAGEAIAYLSGCTDQGQTNELWVVHLRHPAPVRAIAGAGAITALQWSRGAIPRLGTAFFSSAAYKVAFPYPSDWRRVNETRYEGVAGFFQISAISSDQPLQELCRTEAYHRLMPYGSSPRIVPARVQGREACYIFPSADQSPELRGQAALIAEYPEPVAINGTTYNYFILWATQPYIQMMVNGLRFL
;
A
#
# COMPACT_ATOMS: atom_id res chain seq x y z
N MET A 1 -2.96 -9.33 14.81
CA MET A 1 -2.66 -8.51 16.00
C MET A 1 -3.08 -9.28 17.24
N GLN A 2 -2.43 -9.04 18.38
CA GLN A 2 -2.78 -9.65 19.66
C GLN A 2 -3.70 -8.66 20.38
N THR A 3 -4.98 -8.99 20.56
CA THR A 3 -5.88 -8.18 21.38
C THR A 3 -5.67 -8.57 22.83
N PHE A 4 -5.38 -7.63 23.72
CA PHE A 4 -5.26 -7.90 25.15
C PHE A 4 -6.56 -7.50 25.85
N TYR A 5 -7.11 -8.41 26.65
CA TYR A 5 -8.29 -8.20 27.48
C TYR A 5 -7.88 -8.09 28.94
N THR A 6 -8.33 -7.04 29.62
CA THR A 6 -8.16 -6.91 31.08
C THR A 6 -9.29 -7.66 31.78
N VAL A 7 -8.95 -8.69 32.55
CA VAL A 7 -9.87 -9.53 33.31
C VAL A 7 -10.67 -8.67 34.31
N ARG A 8 -11.98 -8.88 34.37
CA ARG A 8 -12.91 -8.19 35.28
C ARG A 8 -13.34 -9.13 36.42
N PRO A 9 -13.83 -8.60 37.55
CA PRO A 9 -14.42 -9.42 38.61
C PRO A 9 -15.50 -10.35 38.06
N GLY A 10 -15.38 -11.66 38.34
CA GLY A 10 -16.32 -12.70 37.89
C GLY A 10 -16.02 -13.32 36.52
N ASP A 11 -14.98 -12.89 35.81
CA ASP A 11 -14.59 -13.51 34.54
C ASP A 11 -13.98 -14.92 34.74
N THR A 12 -14.17 -15.78 33.74
CA THR A 12 -13.44 -17.05 33.57
C THR A 12 -12.87 -17.12 32.15
N LEU A 13 -11.79 -17.89 31.93
CA LEU A 13 -11.22 -18.06 30.59
C LEU A 13 -12.24 -18.61 29.58
N SER A 14 -13.18 -19.45 30.02
CA SER A 14 -14.27 -19.98 29.18
C SER A 14 -15.33 -18.94 28.84
N ALA A 15 -15.71 -18.08 29.79
CA ALA A 15 -16.65 -16.99 29.53
C ALA A 15 -16.03 -15.93 28.62
N ILE A 16 -14.73 -15.66 28.76
CA ILE A 16 -13.98 -14.77 27.88
C ILE A 16 -13.88 -15.39 26.48
N ALA A 17 -13.51 -16.67 26.36
CA ALA A 17 -13.47 -17.38 25.08
C ALA A 17 -14.80 -17.29 24.32
N LYS A 18 -15.91 -17.53 25.04
CA LYS A 18 -17.26 -17.39 24.49
C LYS A 18 -17.61 -15.95 24.09
N ARG A 19 -17.24 -14.96 24.91
CA ARG A 19 -17.50 -13.52 24.66
C ARG A 19 -16.78 -13.01 23.42
N TRP A 20 -15.61 -13.55 23.13
CA TRP A 20 -14.76 -13.15 22.01
C TRP A 20 -14.86 -14.11 20.81
N GLU A 21 -15.76 -15.08 20.85
CA GLU A 21 -15.97 -16.11 19.81
C GLU A 21 -14.68 -16.85 19.40
N VAL A 22 -13.77 -17.05 20.34
CA VAL A 22 -12.50 -17.76 20.15
C VAL A 22 -12.57 -19.11 20.88
N PRO A 23 -12.05 -20.22 20.30
CA PRO A 23 -11.97 -21.49 21.00
C PRO A 23 -11.21 -21.35 22.33
N LEU A 24 -11.75 -21.90 23.42
CA LEU A 24 -11.10 -21.86 24.73
C LEU A 24 -9.64 -22.34 24.69
N PRO A 25 -9.28 -23.44 24.00
CA PRO A 25 -7.89 -23.85 23.89
C PRO A 25 -6.96 -22.82 23.24
N ALA A 26 -7.46 -21.98 22.34
CA ALA A 26 -6.67 -20.90 21.75
C ALA A 26 -6.36 -19.80 22.78
N ILE A 27 -7.31 -19.47 23.67
CA ILE A 27 -7.06 -18.56 24.80
C ILE A 27 -6.10 -19.19 25.82
N LEU A 28 -6.28 -20.49 26.14
CA LEU A 28 -5.39 -21.20 27.07
C LEU A 28 -3.94 -21.22 26.54
N ALA A 29 -3.76 -21.56 25.27
CA ALA A 29 -2.46 -21.61 24.61
C ALA A 29 -1.81 -20.23 24.49
N ALA A 30 -2.59 -19.19 24.17
CA ALA A 30 -2.09 -17.82 24.04
C ALA A 30 -1.62 -17.22 25.37
N ASN A 31 -2.15 -17.70 26.50
CA ASN A 31 -1.84 -17.19 27.84
C ASN A 31 -1.00 -18.13 28.71
N GLN A 32 -0.60 -19.28 28.17
CA GLN A 32 0.14 -20.31 28.92
C GLN A 32 -0.61 -20.76 30.19
N ALA A 33 -1.94 -20.75 30.15
CA ALA A 33 -2.75 -21.09 31.31
C ALA A 33 -2.68 -22.61 31.55
N ALA A 34 -2.36 -23.02 32.77
CA ALA A 34 -2.37 -24.40 33.23
C ALA A 34 -3.48 -24.60 34.27
N PRO A 35 -4.03 -25.82 34.45
CA PRO A 35 -4.99 -26.11 35.52
C PRO A 35 -4.44 -25.62 36.88
N PRO A 36 -5.23 -24.89 37.68
CA PRO A 36 -6.69 -24.75 37.61
C PRO A 36 -7.22 -23.60 36.73
N TYR A 37 -6.41 -23.02 35.83
CA TYR A 37 -6.80 -21.97 34.87
C TYR A 37 -7.29 -20.68 35.53
N SER A 38 -6.75 -20.35 36.69
CA SER A 38 -7.08 -19.16 37.46
C SER A 38 -6.67 -17.88 36.74
N ILE A 39 -7.55 -16.88 36.80
CA ILE A 39 -7.31 -15.51 36.35
C ILE A 39 -7.74 -14.51 37.43
N TYR A 40 -7.11 -13.36 37.47
CA TYR A 40 -7.35 -12.34 38.49
C TYR A 40 -7.87 -11.04 37.88
N PRO A 41 -8.84 -10.34 38.50
CA PRO A 41 -9.25 -9.02 38.04
C PRO A 41 -8.06 -8.06 37.90
N GLY A 42 -7.98 -7.37 36.77
CA GLY A 42 -6.85 -6.51 36.39
C GLY A 42 -5.73 -7.22 35.61
N GLN A 43 -5.71 -8.56 35.57
CA GLN A 43 -4.76 -9.32 34.76
C GLN A 43 -5.04 -9.09 33.27
N GLN A 44 -3.98 -8.83 32.48
CA GLN A 44 -4.11 -8.80 31.03
C GLN A 44 -3.94 -10.20 30.46
N ILE A 45 -4.90 -10.62 29.63
CA ILE A 45 -4.87 -11.88 28.90
C ILE A 45 -4.91 -11.61 27.39
N SER A 46 -4.06 -12.30 26.66
CA SER A 46 -4.01 -12.32 25.21
C SER A 46 -5.22 -13.07 24.65
N VAL A 47 -6.02 -12.40 23.84
CA VAL A 47 -7.10 -12.98 23.05
C VAL A 47 -6.64 -13.00 21.59
N PRO A 48 -6.38 -14.18 20.98
CA PRO A 48 -5.93 -14.25 19.60
C PRO A 48 -7.06 -13.84 18.64
N SER A 49 -6.74 -12.93 17.73
CA SER A 49 -7.71 -12.35 16.80
C SER A 49 -7.64 -13.07 15.44
N ILE A 50 -8.82 -13.43 14.90
CA ILE A 50 -9.15 -13.79 13.49
C ILE A 50 -9.06 -15.27 13.09
N VAL A 51 -10.22 -15.93 13.00
CA VAL A 51 -10.38 -17.24 12.33
C VAL A 51 -10.39 -17.02 10.80
N VAL A 52 -9.44 -17.62 10.07
CA VAL A 52 -9.42 -17.64 8.60
C VAL A 52 -10.36 -18.73 8.11
N THR A 53 -10.94 -18.57 6.92
CA THR A 53 -11.73 -19.63 6.30
C THR A 53 -11.20 -19.99 4.94
N VAL A 54 -11.11 -21.30 4.73
CA VAL A 54 -10.51 -21.89 3.55
C VAL A 54 -11.53 -22.79 2.88
N GLN A 55 -11.69 -22.66 1.56
CA GLN A 55 -12.44 -23.64 0.79
C GLN A 55 -11.54 -24.82 0.46
N VAL A 56 -11.91 -26.01 0.93
CA VAL A 56 -11.21 -27.27 0.70
C VAL A 56 -11.22 -27.58 -0.79
N LYS A 57 -10.05 -27.78 -1.36
CA LYS A 57 -9.85 -28.13 -2.77
C LYS A 57 -9.77 -29.64 -2.97
N PRO A 58 -10.03 -30.15 -4.18
CA PRO A 58 -9.72 -31.55 -4.49
C PRO A 58 -8.25 -31.87 -4.18
N GLY A 59 -8.01 -32.87 -3.33
CA GLY A 59 -6.68 -33.26 -2.87
C GLY A 59 -6.24 -32.64 -1.52
N ASP A 60 -7.01 -31.72 -0.95
CA ASP A 60 -6.73 -31.21 0.38
C ASP A 60 -7.00 -32.26 1.46
N SER A 61 -6.19 -32.23 2.52
CA SER A 61 -6.37 -32.98 3.75
C SER A 61 -6.30 -32.04 4.93
N LEU A 62 -6.85 -32.43 6.08
CA LEU A 62 -6.67 -31.65 7.31
C LEU A 62 -5.19 -31.43 7.62
N TYR A 63 -4.34 -32.41 7.31
CA TYR A 63 -2.90 -32.31 7.52
C TYR A 63 -2.25 -31.27 6.61
N SER A 64 -2.55 -31.31 5.31
CA SER A 64 -2.00 -30.34 4.35
C SER A 64 -2.51 -28.92 4.62
N LEU A 65 -3.75 -28.77 5.08
CA LEU A 65 -4.29 -27.48 5.52
C LEU A 65 -3.66 -27.01 6.85
N ALA A 66 -3.59 -27.86 7.87
CA ALA A 66 -2.90 -27.57 9.13
C ALA A 66 -1.46 -27.09 8.90
N GLN A 67 -0.75 -27.77 7.99
CA GLN A 67 0.60 -27.41 7.58
C GLN A 67 0.63 -26.06 6.84
N ALA A 68 -0.24 -25.86 5.84
CA ALA A 68 -0.29 -24.63 5.05
C ALA A 68 -0.55 -23.39 5.90
N TYR A 69 -1.34 -23.51 6.96
CA TYR A 69 -1.73 -22.40 7.84
C TYR A 69 -0.96 -22.36 9.17
N GLY A 70 0.00 -23.27 9.37
CA GLY A 70 0.86 -23.26 10.55
C GLY A 70 0.11 -23.48 11.87
N ILE A 71 -1.00 -24.22 11.86
CA ILE A 71 -1.80 -24.56 13.04
C ILE A 71 -1.80 -26.06 13.30
N PRO A 72 -1.83 -26.52 14.56
CA PRO A 72 -2.03 -27.93 14.86
C PRO A 72 -3.33 -28.45 14.25
N LEU A 73 -3.30 -29.68 13.73
CA LEU A 73 -4.46 -30.38 13.17
C LEU A 73 -5.66 -30.37 14.13
N SER A 74 -5.40 -30.55 15.44
CA SER A 74 -6.40 -30.54 16.50
C SER A 74 -7.17 -29.22 16.57
N VAL A 75 -6.50 -28.10 16.31
CA VAL A 75 -7.10 -26.76 16.32
C VAL A 75 -8.09 -26.60 15.16
N ILE A 76 -7.78 -27.16 13.99
CA ILE A 76 -8.72 -27.19 12.85
C ILE A 76 -9.91 -28.12 13.15
N ILE A 77 -9.64 -29.31 13.67
CA ILE A 77 -10.67 -30.30 14.00
C ILE A 77 -11.69 -29.70 14.98
N GLU A 78 -11.22 -29.07 16.04
CA GLU A 78 -12.06 -28.49 17.07
C GLU A 78 -12.80 -27.24 16.58
N ALA A 79 -12.12 -26.35 15.85
CA ALA A 79 -12.74 -25.16 15.27
C ALA A 79 -13.87 -25.48 14.28
N ASN A 80 -13.82 -26.65 13.63
CA ASN A 80 -14.85 -27.12 12.70
C ASN A 80 -15.77 -28.19 13.27
N GLN A 81 -15.61 -28.55 14.55
CA GLN A 81 -16.35 -29.61 15.22
C GLN A 81 -16.36 -30.94 14.43
N LEU A 82 -15.24 -31.27 13.78
CA LEU A 82 -15.13 -32.48 12.97
C LEU A 82 -15.13 -33.71 13.89
N ARG A 83 -15.89 -34.74 13.51
CA ARG A 83 -15.93 -36.03 14.22
C ARG A 83 -15.06 -37.05 13.50
N PRO A 84 -14.48 -38.04 14.22
CA PRO A 84 -13.81 -39.17 13.57
C PRO A 84 -14.70 -39.77 12.48
N PRO A 85 -14.18 -40.02 11.26
CA PRO A 85 -12.76 -40.07 10.87
C PRO A 85 -12.14 -38.74 10.40
N TYR A 86 -12.74 -37.59 10.74
CA TYR A 86 -12.24 -36.24 10.43
C TYR A 86 -12.09 -35.96 8.92
N THR A 87 -12.98 -36.54 8.11
CA THR A 87 -13.00 -36.33 6.66
C THR A 87 -13.40 -34.89 6.31
N ILE A 88 -12.71 -34.34 5.31
CA ILE A 88 -13.08 -33.08 4.67
C ILE A 88 -13.37 -33.34 3.18
N TYR A 89 -14.27 -32.55 2.59
CA TYR A 89 -14.74 -32.74 1.21
C TYR A 89 -14.38 -31.54 0.35
N ALA A 90 -14.06 -31.77 -0.93
CA ALA A 90 -13.86 -30.69 -1.88
C ALA A 90 -15.10 -29.77 -1.94
N GLY A 91 -14.88 -28.46 -1.91
CA GLY A 91 -15.91 -27.43 -1.80
C GLY A 91 -16.32 -27.08 -0.36
N GLN A 92 -15.95 -27.89 0.64
CA GLN A 92 -16.25 -27.61 2.05
C GLN A 92 -15.52 -26.34 2.53
N LEU A 93 -16.22 -25.46 3.25
CA LEU A 93 -15.58 -24.33 3.93
C LEU A 93 -15.09 -24.76 5.31
N LEU A 94 -13.80 -24.56 5.56
CA LEU A 94 -13.10 -24.97 6.78
C LEU A 94 -12.60 -23.74 7.55
N LEU A 95 -12.98 -23.65 8.82
CA LEU A 95 -12.49 -22.69 9.80
C LEU A 95 -11.06 -23.03 10.21
N VAL A 96 -10.12 -22.15 9.94
CA VAL A 96 -8.71 -22.32 10.22
C VAL A 96 -8.34 -21.17 11.16
N PRO A 97 -8.29 -21.41 12.47
CA PRO A 97 -7.86 -20.39 13.43
C PRO A 97 -6.49 -19.81 13.04
N PRO A 98 -6.18 -18.57 13.44
CA PRO A 98 -4.88 -18.02 13.15
C PRO A 98 -3.83 -18.84 13.94
N GLY A 99 -2.72 -19.16 13.29
CA GLY A 99 -1.50 -19.81 13.83
C GLY A 99 -1.31 -19.75 15.35
N VAL A 100 -0.85 -20.84 15.96
CA VAL A 100 -0.29 -20.80 17.32
C VAL A 100 0.88 -19.81 17.34
N THR A 101 0.90 -18.92 18.33
CA THR A 101 1.83 -17.77 18.42
C THR A 101 3.30 -18.13 18.61
N TYR A 102 3.63 -19.41 18.78
CA TYR A 102 4.99 -19.90 18.84
C TYR A 102 5.06 -21.36 18.43
N TYR A 103 6.15 -21.73 17.78
CA TYR A 103 6.59 -23.08 17.51
C TYR A 103 7.55 -23.53 18.61
N VAL A 104 7.34 -24.74 19.14
CA VAL A 104 8.33 -25.40 20.00
C VAL A 104 9.28 -26.17 19.09
N VAL A 105 10.52 -25.70 19.02
CA VAL A 105 11.59 -26.28 18.22
C VAL A 105 11.77 -27.75 18.60
N GLN A 106 11.81 -28.61 17.59
CA GLN A 106 12.03 -30.05 17.71
C GLN A 106 13.49 -30.39 17.40
N PRO A 107 13.99 -31.56 17.84
CA PRO A 107 15.31 -32.04 17.45
C PRO A 107 15.46 -32.08 15.91
N GLY A 108 16.51 -31.44 15.39
CA GLY A 108 16.82 -31.40 13.95
C GLY A 108 16.25 -30.21 13.18
N ASP A 109 15.48 -29.32 13.83
CA ASP A 109 15.00 -28.11 13.18
C ASP A 109 16.11 -27.09 12.92
N THR A 110 15.92 -26.33 11.83
CA THR A 110 16.72 -25.16 11.49
C THR A 110 15.77 -24.01 11.12
N LEU A 111 16.19 -22.76 11.25
CA LEU A 111 15.35 -21.64 10.78
C LEU A 111 14.99 -21.78 9.29
N TYR A 112 15.88 -22.34 8.46
CA TYR A 112 15.64 -22.57 7.04
C TYR A 112 14.56 -23.64 6.79
N SER A 113 14.62 -24.77 7.52
CA SER A 113 13.59 -25.82 7.41
C SER A 113 12.25 -25.34 7.93
N LEU A 114 12.24 -24.54 9.01
CA LEU A 114 11.02 -23.94 9.55
C LEU A 114 10.43 -22.88 8.62
N ALA A 115 11.24 -22.04 8.00
CA ALA A 115 10.78 -21.08 7.00
C ALA A 115 10.12 -21.77 5.80
N GLY A 116 10.68 -22.90 5.35
CA GLY A 116 10.06 -23.73 4.32
C GLY A 116 8.76 -24.38 4.78
N ARG A 117 8.74 -24.94 6.00
CA ARG A 117 7.60 -25.65 6.57
C ARG A 117 6.39 -24.75 6.79
N TYR A 118 6.62 -23.51 7.22
CA TYR A 118 5.58 -22.55 7.59
C TYR A 118 5.38 -21.44 6.54
N ASN A 119 5.92 -21.62 5.34
CA ASN A 119 5.83 -20.66 4.24
C ASN A 119 6.25 -19.22 4.65
N VAL A 120 7.27 -19.10 5.49
CA VAL A 120 7.91 -17.82 5.80
C VAL A 120 8.83 -17.48 4.64
N GLY A 121 8.24 -16.95 3.58
CA GLY A 121 8.93 -16.59 2.37
C GLY A 121 8.29 -15.42 1.62
N THR A 122 9.12 -14.68 0.89
CA THR A 122 8.70 -13.54 0.08
C THR A 122 8.90 -13.90 -1.38
N ALA A 123 7.85 -13.77 -2.21
CA ALA A 123 7.88 -14.14 -3.62
C ALA A 123 8.39 -15.59 -3.87
N GLY A 124 7.96 -16.54 -3.02
CA GLY A 124 8.35 -17.96 -3.12
C GLY A 124 9.76 -18.29 -2.61
N VAL A 125 10.55 -17.29 -2.19
CA VAL A 125 11.88 -17.51 -1.61
C VAL A 125 11.77 -17.62 -0.10
N ARG A 126 12.33 -18.68 0.50
CA ARG A 126 12.36 -18.85 1.96
C ARG A 126 13.18 -17.75 2.62
N LYS A 127 12.65 -17.22 3.73
CA LYS A 127 13.21 -16.09 4.46
C LYS A 127 13.42 -16.43 5.95
N PRO A 128 14.34 -17.36 6.30
CA PRO A 128 14.63 -17.71 7.69
C PRO A 128 15.03 -16.51 8.55
N GLU A 129 15.61 -15.48 7.94
CA GLU A 129 15.96 -14.23 8.59
C GLU A 129 14.74 -13.51 9.20
N LEU A 130 13.53 -13.68 8.64
CA LEU A 130 12.30 -13.11 9.21
C LEU A 130 11.94 -13.78 10.54
N ILE A 131 12.11 -15.12 10.63
CA ILE A 131 11.93 -15.85 11.89
C ILE A 131 12.97 -15.38 12.90
N ARG A 132 14.24 -15.25 12.48
CA ARG A 132 15.33 -14.76 13.33
C ARG A 132 15.01 -13.38 13.92
N LEU A 133 14.61 -12.43 13.07
CA LEU A 133 14.30 -11.05 13.46
C LEU A 133 13.06 -10.95 14.36
N ALA A 134 11.99 -11.69 14.06
CA ALA A 134 10.78 -11.73 14.88
C ALA A 134 11.06 -12.22 16.31
N ASN A 135 12.07 -13.06 16.49
CA ASN A 135 12.49 -13.63 17.76
C ASN A 135 13.69 -12.94 18.41
N ARG A 136 14.21 -11.87 17.79
CA ARG A 136 15.41 -11.15 18.25
C ARG A 136 16.62 -12.07 18.49
N LEU A 137 16.77 -13.12 17.68
CA LEU A 137 17.87 -14.07 17.83
C LEU A 137 19.20 -13.45 17.33
N PRO A 138 20.31 -13.65 18.06
CA PRO A 138 21.60 -13.11 17.67
C PRO A 138 22.17 -13.77 16.41
N ASN A 139 21.76 -15.02 16.13
CA ASN A 139 22.14 -15.81 14.97
C ASN A 139 21.03 -16.82 14.64
N ASP A 140 21.25 -17.72 13.68
CA ASP A 140 20.26 -18.70 13.23
C ASP A 140 20.14 -19.95 14.14
N ALA A 141 20.86 -20.01 15.26
CA ALA A 141 20.83 -21.17 16.15
C ALA A 141 19.50 -21.24 16.93
N ILE A 142 18.90 -22.43 16.91
CA ILE A 142 17.70 -22.80 17.67
C ILE A 142 17.92 -24.17 18.34
N TYR A 143 17.27 -24.40 19.48
CA TYR A 143 17.46 -25.62 20.27
C TYR A 143 16.13 -26.31 20.53
N ALA A 144 16.12 -27.64 20.59
CA ALA A 144 14.91 -28.39 20.91
C ALA A 144 14.30 -27.91 22.24
N GLY A 145 12.98 -27.73 22.27
CA GLY A 145 12.23 -27.15 23.38
C GLY A 145 12.17 -25.62 23.37
N MET A 146 12.97 -24.93 22.54
CA MET A 146 12.92 -23.48 22.40
C MET A 146 11.59 -23.04 21.78
N ARG A 147 10.98 -22.00 22.34
CA ARG A 147 9.75 -21.40 21.80
C ARG A 147 10.11 -20.23 20.89
N ILE A 148 9.77 -20.32 19.61
CA ILE A 148 10.02 -19.27 18.63
C ILE A 148 8.73 -18.84 17.92
N ILE A 149 8.55 -17.56 17.69
CA ILE A 149 7.49 -16.96 16.88
C ILE A 149 7.77 -17.28 15.41
N ILE A 150 6.77 -17.79 14.69
CA ILE A 150 6.84 -17.94 13.24
C ILE A 150 6.00 -16.81 12.63
N PRO A 151 6.63 -15.76 12.04
CA PRO A 151 5.90 -14.61 11.51
C PRO A 151 5.26 -14.92 10.16
N TYR A 152 4.22 -14.16 9.80
CA TYR A 152 3.80 -14.07 8.40
C TYR A 152 4.89 -13.35 7.60
N ALA A 153 5.24 -13.89 6.44
CA ALA A 153 6.15 -13.21 5.53
C ALA A 153 5.41 -12.16 4.70
N PRO A 154 6.07 -11.05 4.32
CA PRO A 154 5.55 -10.16 3.30
C PRO A 154 5.21 -10.96 2.04
N PRO A 155 4.07 -10.67 1.38
CA PRO A 155 3.57 -11.46 0.26
C PRO A 155 4.53 -11.47 -0.94
N GLY A 156 5.45 -10.51 -1.02
CA GLY A 156 6.32 -10.28 -2.15
C GLY A 156 5.61 -9.59 -3.30
N GLY A 157 6.37 -9.29 -4.34
CA GLY A 157 5.88 -8.61 -5.52
C GLY A 157 6.49 -7.22 -5.71
N VAL A 158 6.38 -6.72 -6.92
CA VAL A 158 6.95 -5.43 -7.32
C VAL A 158 6.00 -4.30 -6.94
N GLY A 159 6.55 -3.11 -6.71
CA GLY A 159 5.77 -1.90 -6.51
C GLY A 159 5.37 -1.68 -5.05
N ALA A 160 4.23 -1.03 -4.84
CA ALA A 160 3.66 -0.78 -3.52
C ALA A 160 2.14 -0.83 -3.56
N ILE A 161 1.51 -1.15 -2.43
CA ILE A 161 0.06 -1.07 -2.25
C ILE A 161 -0.23 0.23 -1.53
N ALA A 162 -0.86 1.18 -2.23
CA ALA A 162 -1.40 2.38 -1.62
C ALA A 162 -2.79 2.09 -1.07
N TYR A 163 -3.09 2.58 0.12
CA TYR A 163 -4.41 2.41 0.72
C TYR A 163 -4.79 3.60 1.60
N THR A 164 -6.10 3.83 1.75
CA THR A 164 -6.66 4.88 2.61
C THR A 164 -7.10 4.26 3.92
N ALA A 165 -6.59 4.76 5.05
CA ALA A 165 -6.94 4.21 6.36
C ALA A 165 -6.95 5.24 7.50
N SER A 166 -7.81 5.02 8.50
CA SER A 166 -7.94 5.83 9.71
C SER A 166 -6.98 5.45 10.83
N CYS A 167 -5.82 4.88 10.48
CA CYS A 167 -4.83 4.47 11.46
C CYS A 167 -4.34 5.67 12.28
N GLY A 168 -4.67 5.68 13.58
CA GLY A 168 -4.37 6.80 14.49
C GLY A 168 -5.43 7.92 14.51
N GLY A 169 -6.64 7.69 14.00
CA GLY A 169 -7.80 8.57 14.13
C GLY A 169 -8.32 9.12 12.80
N ALA A 170 -7.54 9.97 12.13
CA ALA A 170 -7.93 10.56 10.85
C ALA A 170 -7.55 9.65 9.67
N PHE A 171 -8.35 9.70 8.59
CA PHE A 171 -8.02 9.02 7.34
C PHE A 171 -6.80 9.65 6.68
N ASN A 172 -5.81 8.82 6.36
CA ASN A 172 -4.58 9.20 5.67
C ASN A 172 -4.28 8.19 4.56
N LEU A 173 -3.40 8.57 3.65
CA LEU A 173 -2.81 7.63 2.70
C LEU A 173 -1.66 6.86 3.35
N TRP A 174 -1.58 5.57 3.04
CA TRP A 174 -0.54 4.66 3.48
C TRP A 174 0.08 3.93 2.29
N LEU A 175 1.36 3.57 2.40
CA LEU A 175 2.06 2.69 1.49
C LEU A 175 2.54 1.45 2.22
N TYR A 176 2.12 0.29 1.73
CA TYR A 176 2.67 -1.00 2.06
C TYR A 176 3.62 -1.48 0.96
N ASP A 177 4.86 -1.78 1.32
CA ASP A 177 5.83 -2.43 0.46
C ASP A 177 5.67 -3.95 0.58
N PRO A 178 5.17 -4.64 -0.46
CA PRO A 178 4.93 -6.07 -0.40
C PRO A 178 6.21 -6.91 -0.36
N THR A 179 7.37 -6.37 -0.75
CA THR A 179 8.66 -7.07 -0.67
C THR A 179 9.25 -7.01 0.73
N SER A 180 9.24 -5.83 1.37
CA SER A 180 9.88 -5.65 2.69
C SER A 180 8.90 -5.78 3.86
N GLY A 181 7.61 -5.69 3.62
CA GLY A 181 6.58 -5.57 4.65
C GLY A 181 6.54 -4.20 5.33
N GLN A 182 7.35 -3.23 4.87
CA GLN A 182 7.31 -1.88 5.42
C GLN A 182 5.95 -1.23 5.16
N ASN A 183 5.41 -0.62 6.20
CA ASN A 183 4.14 0.10 6.13
C ASN A 183 4.33 1.51 6.70
N ARG A 184 3.94 2.53 5.93
CA ARG A 184 4.11 3.93 6.35
C ARG A 184 2.98 4.83 5.87
N ALA A 185 2.58 5.78 6.70
CA ALA A 185 1.74 6.89 6.28
C ALA A 185 2.53 7.78 5.30
N ILE A 186 1.84 8.32 4.30
CA ILE A 186 2.41 9.17 3.26
C ILE A 186 1.56 10.41 3.04
N GLY A 187 2.20 11.49 2.59
CA GLY A 187 1.52 12.68 2.11
C GLY A 187 1.02 13.65 3.18
N GLY A 188 1.10 13.38 4.48
CA GLY A 188 0.88 14.38 5.56
C GLY A 188 -0.46 15.14 5.58
N GLN A 189 -1.30 14.96 4.58
CA GLN A 189 -2.62 15.56 4.38
C GLN A 189 -3.66 14.50 4.71
N GLN A 190 -4.72 14.93 5.40
CA GLN A 190 -5.83 14.04 5.70
C GLN A 190 -6.60 13.70 4.42
N ALA A 191 -6.67 12.40 4.12
CA ALA A 191 -7.51 11.87 3.08
C ALA A 191 -8.98 11.94 3.51
N ALA A 192 -9.90 12.04 2.56
CA ALA A 192 -11.30 11.74 2.84
C ALA A 192 -11.48 10.24 3.05
N GLU A 193 -12.45 9.84 3.87
CA GLU A 193 -12.81 8.43 4.11
C GLU A 193 -13.08 7.67 2.81
N HIS A 194 -13.78 8.29 1.86
CA HIS A 194 -14.12 7.69 0.57
C HIS A 194 -13.02 7.82 -0.50
N SER A 195 -11.84 8.32 -0.12
CA SER A 195 -10.76 8.59 -1.06
C SER A 195 -10.14 7.29 -1.55
N VAL A 196 -10.11 7.11 -2.87
CA VAL A 196 -9.37 6.03 -3.53
C VAL A 196 -8.02 6.59 -3.97
N PRO A 197 -6.89 5.94 -3.67
CA PRO A 197 -5.59 6.33 -4.24
C PRO A 197 -5.53 5.94 -5.72
N TYR A 198 -5.08 6.88 -6.57
CA TYR A 198 -4.88 6.64 -8.01
C TYR A 198 -3.41 6.84 -8.39
N TRP A 199 -2.68 5.75 -8.61
CA TRP A 199 -1.31 5.75 -9.11
C TRP A 199 -1.22 6.34 -10.52
N SER A 200 -0.24 7.22 -10.73
CA SER A 200 0.19 7.61 -12.06
C SER A 200 0.85 6.42 -12.78
N PRO A 201 0.77 6.34 -14.13
CA PRO A 201 1.38 5.25 -14.90
C PRO A 201 2.88 5.07 -14.67
N ASP A 202 3.61 6.16 -14.41
CA ASP A 202 5.04 6.14 -14.04
C ASP A 202 5.33 5.62 -12.60
N ASN A 203 4.28 5.31 -11.82
CA ASN A 203 4.34 4.85 -10.42
C ASN A 203 5.05 5.84 -9.45
N ARG A 204 5.20 7.10 -9.83
CA ARG A 204 5.85 8.14 -9.01
C ARG A 204 4.86 8.96 -8.19
N ARG A 205 3.61 9.07 -8.64
CA ARG A 205 2.61 9.95 -8.03
C ARG A 205 1.32 9.21 -7.70
N ILE A 206 0.61 9.73 -6.70
CA ILE A 206 -0.73 9.27 -6.31
C ILE A 206 -1.64 10.49 -6.28
N ALA A 207 -2.72 10.45 -7.07
CA ALA A 207 -3.82 11.40 -6.95
C ALA A 207 -4.83 10.87 -5.92
N PHE A 208 -5.34 11.77 -5.07
CA PHE A 208 -6.32 11.42 -4.04
C PHE A 208 -7.16 12.63 -3.62
N ILE A 209 -8.31 12.34 -3.00
CA ILE A 209 -9.24 13.36 -2.47
C ILE A 209 -9.02 13.51 -0.95
N GLY A 210 -8.80 14.74 -0.49
CA GLY A 210 -8.66 15.11 0.92
C GLY A 210 -10.01 15.35 1.62
N SER A 211 -9.99 15.47 2.95
CA SER A 211 -11.17 15.56 3.84
C SER A 211 -12.16 16.72 3.59
N GLN A 212 -11.84 17.65 2.68
CA GLN A 212 -12.68 18.78 2.26
C GLN A 212 -13.01 18.76 0.75
N GLY A 213 -12.88 17.59 0.11
CA GLY A 213 -13.05 17.45 -1.34
C GLY A 213 -11.89 18.03 -2.16
N VAL A 214 -10.79 18.42 -1.51
CA VAL A 214 -9.62 18.97 -2.20
C VAL A 214 -8.88 17.84 -2.91
N LEU A 215 -8.65 18.01 -4.20
CA LEU A 215 -7.87 17.09 -5.01
C LEU A 215 -6.39 17.36 -4.83
N PHE A 216 -5.64 16.34 -4.44
CA PHE A 216 -4.19 16.38 -4.26
C PHE A 216 -3.48 15.41 -5.20
N VAL A 217 -2.25 15.76 -5.55
CA VAL A 217 -1.28 14.86 -6.18
C VAL A 217 -0.04 14.79 -5.29
N LEU A 218 0.21 13.62 -4.72
CA LEU A 218 1.40 13.32 -3.93
C LEU A 218 2.51 12.75 -4.83
N ASP A 219 3.72 13.24 -4.70
CA ASP A 219 4.93 12.56 -5.19
C ASP A 219 5.45 11.61 -4.10
N VAL A 220 5.46 10.29 -4.36
CA VAL A 220 5.78 9.28 -3.35
C VAL A 220 7.27 9.21 -2.99
N LEU A 221 8.14 9.79 -3.83
CA LEU A 221 9.58 9.88 -3.57
C LEU A 221 9.92 11.12 -2.77
N LEU A 222 9.26 12.23 -3.09
CA LEU A 222 9.52 13.52 -2.44
C LEU A 222 8.73 13.71 -1.15
N GLY A 223 7.59 13.02 -1.01
CA GLY A 223 6.64 13.26 0.07
C GLY A 223 5.89 14.60 -0.06
N THR A 224 6.01 15.29 -1.19
CA THR A 224 5.39 16.59 -1.45
C THR A 224 4.02 16.45 -2.08
N ASN A 225 3.07 17.30 -1.69
CA ASN A 225 1.74 17.36 -2.31
C ASN A 225 1.57 18.62 -3.14
N LEU A 226 0.93 18.46 -4.28
CA LEU A 226 0.36 19.53 -5.07
C LEU A 226 -1.14 19.57 -4.86
N ARG A 227 -1.68 20.74 -4.51
CA ARG A 227 -3.12 21.00 -4.46
C ARG A 227 -3.61 21.36 -5.87
N ILE A 228 -4.61 20.64 -6.39
CA ILE A 228 -5.05 20.75 -7.78
C ILE A 228 -6.36 21.52 -7.90
N ASP A 229 -7.40 21.06 -7.22
CA ASP A 229 -8.77 21.59 -7.36
C ASP A 229 -9.62 21.19 -6.14
N GLN A 230 -10.90 21.55 -6.14
CA GLN A 230 -11.92 21.06 -5.21
C GLN A 230 -13.05 20.38 -5.99
N ILE A 231 -13.33 19.13 -5.63
CA ILE A 231 -14.24 18.24 -6.34
C ILE A 231 -15.25 17.59 -5.40
N LYS A 232 -16.35 17.07 -5.96
CA LYS A 232 -17.39 16.39 -5.18
C LYS A 232 -16.86 15.05 -4.63
N PRO A 233 -17.40 14.59 -3.48
CA PRO A 233 -17.16 13.24 -2.98
C PRO A 233 -17.40 12.16 -4.04
N TYR A 234 -16.66 11.06 -3.95
CA TYR A 234 -16.78 9.89 -4.84
C TYR A 234 -16.45 10.14 -6.32
N THR A 235 -15.90 11.30 -6.68
CA THR A 235 -15.43 11.57 -8.05
C THR A 235 -14.27 10.63 -8.40
N THR A 236 -14.36 9.95 -9.53
CA THR A 236 -13.26 9.11 -10.05
C THR A 236 -12.20 9.96 -10.74
N LEU A 237 -10.95 9.55 -10.61
CA LEU A 237 -9.79 10.23 -11.20
C LEU A 237 -9.13 9.34 -12.24
N THR A 238 -8.53 9.92 -13.26
CA THR A 238 -7.75 9.19 -14.27
C THR A 238 -6.49 9.94 -14.63
N TRP A 239 -5.40 9.22 -14.85
CA TRP A 239 -4.15 9.76 -15.34
C TRP A 239 -4.05 9.61 -16.85
N SER A 240 -3.43 10.58 -17.53
CA SER A 240 -2.95 10.36 -18.89
C SER A 240 -1.82 9.32 -18.91
N PRO A 241 -1.65 8.54 -19.99
CA PRO A 241 -0.62 7.50 -20.10
C PRO A 241 0.80 8.01 -19.89
N ASP A 242 1.09 9.26 -20.29
CA ASP A 242 2.37 9.94 -20.08
C ASP A 242 2.57 10.49 -18.65
N SER A 243 1.61 10.25 -17.74
CA SER A 243 1.60 10.75 -16.36
C SER A 243 1.62 12.28 -16.24
N ARG A 244 1.33 13.03 -17.30
CA ARG A 244 1.39 14.51 -17.29
C ARG A 244 0.09 15.17 -16.86
N ARG A 245 -1.05 14.59 -17.24
CA ARG A 245 -2.37 15.17 -17.06
C ARG A 245 -3.24 14.31 -16.14
N LEU A 246 -4.10 14.97 -15.39
CA LEU A 246 -5.12 14.36 -14.53
C LEU A 246 -6.51 14.73 -15.08
N GLY A 247 -7.34 13.72 -15.30
CA GLY A 247 -8.73 13.86 -15.73
C GLY A 247 -9.71 13.59 -14.58
N TYR A 248 -10.76 14.40 -14.49
CA TYR A 248 -11.87 14.24 -13.56
C TYR A 248 -13.13 14.94 -14.07
N THR A 249 -14.28 14.68 -13.45
CA THR A 249 -15.57 15.25 -13.87
C THR A 249 -16.06 16.33 -12.91
N LYS A 250 -16.64 17.39 -13.46
CA LYS A 250 -17.42 18.43 -12.76
C LYS A 250 -18.81 18.55 -13.41
N PRO A 251 -19.78 19.25 -12.78
CA PRO A 251 -21.14 19.38 -13.34
C PRO A 251 -21.19 19.92 -14.78
N ASN A 252 -20.22 20.76 -15.17
CA ASN A 252 -20.09 21.35 -16.50
C ASN A 252 -19.32 20.48 -17.50
N GLY A 253 -18.73 19.36 -17.07
CA GLY A 253 -18.11 18.38 -17.96
C GLY A 253 -16.78 17.80 -17.46
N ILE A 254 -15.94 17.37 -18.40
CA ILE A 254 -14.67 16.71 -18.10
C ILE A 254 -13.56 17.76 -18.03
N VAL A 255 -12.83 17.77 -16.91
CA VAL A 255 -11.67 18.63 -16.70
C VAL A 255 -10.40 17.81 -16.91
N LEU A 256 -9.48 18.36 -17.70
CA LEU A 256 -8.11 17.89 -17.84
C LEU A 256 -7.16 18.92 -17.24
N TYR A 257 -6.43 18.54 -16.21
CA TYR A 257 -5.43 19.38 -15.54
C TYR A 257 -4.03 18.94 -15.94
N ASP A 258 -3.18 19.88 -16.37
CA ASP A 258 -1.79 19.64 -16.76
C ASP A 258 -0.85 19.98 -15.59
N LEU A 259 -0.11 18.97 -15.11
CA LEU A 259 0.79 19.10 -13.96
C LEU A 259 2.11 19.78 -14.29
N GLN A 260 2.42 19.95 -15.58
CA GLN A 260 3.63 20.64 -16.02
C GLN A 260 3.36 22.14 -16.20
N THR A 261 2.22 22.50 -16.79
CA THR A 261 1.86 23.90 -17.07
C THR A 261 0.96 24.51 -16.00
N PHE A 262 0.48 23.71 -15.03
CA PHE A 262 -0.43 24.11 -13.95
C PHE A 262 -1.73 24.75 -14.46
N SER A 263 -2.19 24.32 -15.64
CA SER A 263 -3.39 24.83 -16.28
C SER A 263 -4.43 23.73 -16.45
N SER A 264 -5.70 24.12 -16.58
CA SER A 264 -6.80 23.20 -16.83
C SER A 264 -7.60 23.58 -18.07
N THR A 265 -8.14 22.57 -18.74
CA THR A 265 -9.08 22.70 -19.85
C THR A 265 -10.34 21.92 -19.51
N THR A 266 -11.52 22.49 -19.77
CA THR A 266 -12.80 21.81 -19.54
C THR A 266 -13.49 21.53 -20.87
N MET A 267 -13.85 20.27 -21.12
CA MET A 267 -14.70 19.87 -22.22
C MET A 267 -16.17 19.95 -21.79
N PRO A 268 -17.03 20.69 -22.50
CA PRO A 268 -18.42 20.92 -22.11
C PRO A 268 -19.29 19.68 -22.39
N LEU A 269 -19.20 18.70 -21.49
CA LEU A 269 -19.92 17.42 -21.55
C LEU A 269 -20.79 17.27 -20.29
N PRO A 270 -21.87 18.07 -20.15
CA PRO A 270 -22.71 18.00 -18.97
C PRO A 270 -23.27 16.59 -18.79
N GLY A 271 -23.27 16.09 -17.55
CA GLY A 271 -23.71 14.73 -17.23
C GLY A 271 -22.66 13.64 -17.44
N ALA A 272 -21.47 13.98 -17.95
CA ALA A 272 -20.34 13.06 -18.00
C ALA A 272 -19.91 12.60 -16.59
N ARG A 273 -19.69 11.30 -16.46
CA ARG A 273 -19.32 10.57 -15.26
C ARG A 273 -18.22 9.56 -15.59
N GLN A 274 -17.52 9.09 -14.57
CA GLN A 274 -16.52 8.00 -14.65
C GLN A 274 -15.52 8.12 -15.82
N VAL A 275 -14.79 9.23 -15.97
CA VAL A 275 -13.83 9.41 -17.07
C VAL A 275 -12.56 8.56 -16.91
N GLN A 276 -12.09 7.95 -18.01
CA GLN A 276 -10.82 7.23 -18.11
C GLN A 276 -10.09 7.56 -19.42
N TRP A 277 -8.76 7.62 -19.35
CA TRP A 277 -7.92 7.81 -20.53
C TRP A 277 -7.69 6.51 -21.29
N PHE A 278 -7.75 6.58 -22.61
CA PHE A 278 -7.24 5.49 -23.43
C PHE A 278 -5.71 5.39 -23.35
N PRO A 279 -5.13 4.18 -23.46
CA PRO A 279 -3.68 3.99 -23.48
C PRO A 279 -2.97 4.75 -24.60
N SER A 280 -3.68 5.06 -25.69
CA SER A 280 -3.17 5.84 -26.82
C SER A 280 -2.87 7.31 -26.48
N GLY A 281 -3.49 7.85 -25.43
CA GLY A 281 -3.25 9.22 -25.00
C GLY A 281 -4.02 10.31 -25.76
N ASP A 282 -4.75 9.97 -26.80
CA ASP A 282 -5.48 10.93 -27.64
C ASP A 282 -7.00 10.92 -27.40
N LYS A 283 -7.51 9.96 -26.63
CA LYS A 283 -8.94 9.74 -26.38
C LYS A 283 -9.29 9.50 -24.91
N LEU A 284 -10.56 9.71 -24.60
CA LEU A 284 -11.20 9.48 -23.31
C LEU A 284 -12.42 8.58 -23.47
N LEU A 285 -12.58 7.65 -22.54
CA LEU A 285 -13.81 6.90 -22.29
C LEU A 285 -14.54 7.57 -21.13
N PHE A 286 -15.86 7.71 -21.21
CA PHE A 286 -16.66 8.21 -20.10
C PHE A 286 -18.08 7.65 -20.16
N THR A 287 -18.81 7.70 -19.05
CA THR A 287 -20.24 7.42 -19.03
C THR A 287 -21.04 8.71 -19.07
N ALA A 288 -22.19 8.71 -19.74
CA ALA A 288 -23.16 9.80 -19.66
C ALA A 288 -24.57 9.24 -19.93
N GLN A 289 -25.60 9.97 -19.54
CA GLN A 289 -26.97 9.61 -19.93
C GLN A 289 -27.23 10.04 -21.37
N ASP A 290 -27.86 9.17 -22.14
CA ASP A 290 -28.46 9.53 -23.42
C ASP A 290 -29.76 10.33 -23.24
N ASN A 291 -30.39 10.70 -24.35
CA ASN A 291 -31.63 11.48 -24.35
C ASN A 291 -32.82 10.77 -23.70
N THR A 292 -32.72 9.46 -23.45
CA THR A 292 -33.73 8.66 -22.76
C THR A 292 -33.46 8.52 -21.26
N GLY A 293 -32.35 9.10 -20.77
CA GLY A 293 -31.92 9.02 -19.38
C GLY A 293 -31.16 7.74 -19.03
N VAL A 294 -30.84 6.89 -20.03
CA VAL A 294 -30.10 5.65 -19.83
C VAL A 294 -28.60 5.91 -19.95
N GLU A 295 -27.82 5.33 -19.04
CA GLU A 295 -26.37 5.52 -19.05
C GLU A 295 -25.71 4.70 -20.17
N GLN A 296 -24.85 5.36 -20.93
CA GLN A 296 -24.11 4.80 -22.06
C GLN A 296 -22.61 5.07 -21.91
N LEU A 297 -21.79 4.28 -22.60
CA LEU A 297 -20.37 4.55 -22.81
C LEU A 297 -20.19 5.43 -24.03
N TYR A 298 -19.38 6.46 -23.86
CA TYR A 298 -18.97 7.40 -24.90
C TYR A 298 -17.45 7.47 -25.01
N GLU A 299 -16.99 7.72 -26.23
CA GLU A 299 -15.61 8.00 -26.58
C GLU A 299 -15.51 9.44 -27.11
N ILE A 300 -14.44 10.15 -26.78
CA ILE A 300 -14.14 11.47 -27.35
C ILE A 300 -12.63 11.68 -27.43
N ARG A 301 -12.15 12.42 -28.43
CA ARG A 301 -10.75 12.88 -28.43
C ARG A 301 -10.50 13.92 -27.35
N THR A 302 -9.27 13.95 -26.84
CA THR A 302 -8.81 14.91 -25.82
C THR A 302 -8.86 16.38 -26.27
N ASN A 303 -9.01 16.64 -27.57
CA ASN A 303 -9.25 17.97 -28.13
C ASN A 303 -10.75 18.33 -28.26
N GLY A 304 -11.66 17.44 -27.81
CA GLY A 304 -13.11 17.62 -27.87
C GLY A 304 -13.77 17.17 -29.18
N THR A 305 -13.02 16.63 -30.15
CA THR A 305 -13.57 16.13 -31.42
C THR A 305 -13.93 14.65 -31.38
N GLU A 306 -14.62 14.14 -32.40
CA GLU A 306 -14.99 12.72 -32.54
C GLU A 306 -15.73 12.12 -31.33
N HIS A 307 -16.72 12.85 -30.84
CA HIS A 307 -17.63 12.34 -29.82
C HIS A 307 -18.51 11.21 -30.40
N ARG A 308 -18.38 10.00 -29.85
CA ARG A 308 -19.04 8.79 -30.35
C ARG A 308 -19.68 8.00 -29.19
N GLN A 309 -20.95 7.63 -29.33
CA GLN A 309 -21.58 6.65 -28.44
C GLN A 309 -21.14 5.23 -28.83
N ILE A 310 -20.70 4.43 -27.86
CA ILE A 310 -20.21 3.06 -28.06
C ILE A 310 -21.33 2.06 -27.83
N THR A 311 -22.06 2.19 -26.72
CA THR A 311 -23.06 1.21 -26.30
C THR A 311 -24.48 1.62 -26.69
N ARG A 312 -25.38 0.64 -26.76
CA ARG A 312 -26.84 0.83 -26.79
C ARG A 312 -27.47 0.12 -25.59
N ASN A 313 -27.00 0.47 -24.40
CA ASN A 313 -27.43 -0.10 -23.14
C ASN A 313 -28.93 0.14 -22.93
N ARG A 314 -29.61 -0.85 -22.36
CA ARG A 314 -31.03 -0.82 -22.00
C ARG A 314 -31.28 -1.13 -20.52
N GLU A 315 -30.23 -1.50 -19.77
CA GLU A 315 -30.34 -2.08 -18.42
C GLU A 315 -30.07 -1.07 -17.29
N GLY A 316 -30.25 0.23 -17.56
CA GLY A 316 -30.17 1.28 -16.55
C GLY A 316 -28.76 1.83 -16.31
N ALA A 317 -28.43 2.16 -15.06
CA ALA A 317 -27.17 2.81 -14.70
C ALA A 317 -25.95 1.88 -14.84
N MET A 318 -24.80 2.47 -15.19
CA MET A 318 -23.52 1.78 -15.26
C MET A 318 -22.67 2.16 -14.06
N ASN A 319 -22.23 1.16 -13.28
CA ASN A 319 -21.36 1.34 -12.14
C ASN A 319 -19.99 0.71 -12.38
N ASN A 320 -18.99 1.12 -11.59
CA ASN A 320 -17.64 0.55 -11.61
C ASN A 320 -17.03 0.42 -13.02
N MET A 321 -17.27 1.40 -13.91
CA MET A 321 -16.70 1.36 -15.25
C MET A 321 -15.17 1.30 -15.21
N GLU A 322 -14.59 0.40 -16.01
CA GLU A 322 -13.13 0.26 -16.13
C GLU A 322 -12.67 -0.10 -17.54
N LEU A 323 -11.77 0.72 -18.08
CA LEU A 323 -11.09 0.45 -19.33
C LEU A 323 -9.98 -0.60 -19.14
N SER A 324 -9.95 -1.57 -20.04
CA SER A 324 -8.87 -2.58 -20.06
C SER A 324 -7.51 -1.93 -20.35
N PRO A 325 -6.41 -2.45 -19.78
CA PRO A 325 -5.06 -1.90 -20.01
C PRO A 325 -4.65 -1.77 -21.48
N ASN A 326 -5.14 -2.63 -22.37
CA ASN A 326 -4.87 -2.55 -23.80
C ASN A 326 -5.81 -1.61 -24.58
N GLY A 327 -6.84 -1.04 -23.92
CA GLY A 327 -7.77 -0.09 -24.51
C GLY A 327 -8.80 -0.68 -25.48
N ALA A 328 -8.87 -2.02 -25.63
CA ALA A 328 -9.77 -2.66 -26.58
C ALA A 328 -11.15 -2.98 -25.97
N TYR A 329 -11.21 -3.12 -24.65
CA TYR A 329 -12.42 -3.48 -23.91
C TYR A 329 -12.68 -2.53 -22.75
N ALA A 330 -13.93 -2.41 -22.33
CA ALA A 330 -14.30 -1.87 -21.03
C ALA A 330 -15.17 -2.87 -20.27
N LEU A 331 -15.23 -2.74 -18.96
CA LEU A 331 -16.20 -3.45 -18.13
C LEU A 331 -17.05 -2.45 -17.34
N PHE A 332 -18.23 -2.87 -16.92
CA PHE A 332 -19.08 -2.15 -15.97
C PHE A 332 -19.98 -3.16 -15.23
N THR A 333 -20.59 -2.72 -14.13
CA THR A 333 -21.64 -3.48 -13.42
C THR A 333 -22.99 -2.79 -13.57
N SER A 334 -24.06 -3.57 -13.78
CA SER A 334 -25.44 -3.05 -13.71
C SER A 334 -26.10 -3.45 -12.38
N PRO A 335 -26.85 -2.54 -11.72
CA PRO A 335 -27.57 -2.87 -10.52
C PRO A 335 -28.84 -3.67 -10.85
N GLY A 336 -28.84 -4.97 -10.60
CA GLY A 336 -30.06 -5.78 -10.53
C GLY A 336 -30.58 -5.89 -9.09
N ALA A 337 -31.91 -5.97 -8.92
CA ALA A 337 -32.57 -6.05 -7.61
C ALA A 337 -32.11 -7.24 -6.73
N SER A 338 -31.47 -8.26 -7.31
CA SER A 338 -30.98 -9.43 -6.58
C SER A 338 -29.57 -9.89 -7.00
N ILE A 339 -29.08 -9.51 -8.18
CA ILE A 339 -27.78 -9.95 -8.74
C ILE A 339 -27.10 -8.72 -9.39
N SER A 340 -25.79 -8.55 -9.16
CA SER A 340 -24.95 -7.58 -9.88
C SER A 340 -24.16 -8.33 -10.94
N ILE A 341 -24.37 -8.00 -12.21
CA ILE A 341 -23.75 -8.66 -13.36
C ILE A 341 -22.57 -7.82 -13.85
N ILE A 342 -21.45 -8.47 -14.16
CA ILE A 342 -20.31 -7.81 -14.82
C ILE A 342 -20.54 -7.91 -16.32
N TYR A 343 -20.57 -6.77 -16.99
CA TYR A 343 -20.62 -6.68 -18.45
C TYR A 343 -19.24 -6.31 -18.98
N VAL A 344 -18.88 -6.93 -20.10
CA VAL A 344 -17.67 -6.64 -20.87
C VAL A 344 -18.08 -6.13 -22.25
N VAL A 345 -17.60 -4.96 -22.61
CA VAL A 345 -17.86 -4.29 -23.89
C VAL A 345 -16.60 -4.33 -24.74
N GLU A 346 -16.71 -4.81 -25.97
CA GLU A 346 -15.70 -4.61 -27.00
C GLU A 346 -15.88 -3.22 -27.63
N LEU A 347 -14.89 -2.32 -27.46
CA LEU A 347 -15.06 -0.90 -27.78
C LEU A 347 -15.08 -0.58 -29.28
N ALA A 348 -14.51 -1.47 -30.10
CA ALA A 348 -14.53 -1.33 -31.54
C ALA A 348 -15.94 -1.53 -32.12
N SER A 349 -16.63 -2.58 -31.66
CA SER A 349 -17.94 -3.01 -32.16
C SER A 349 -19.12 -2.49 -31.34
N GLY A 350 -18.90 -2.18 -30.05
CA GLY A 350 -19.96 -1.93 -29.08
C GLY A 350 -20.66 -3.20 -28.58
N ASN A 351 -20.17 -4.39 -28.95
CA ASN A 351 -20.72 -5.67 -28.53
C ASN A 351 -20.54 -5.85 -27.01
N ILE A 352 -21.60 -6.30 -26.35
CA ILE A 352 -21.64 -6.50 -24.91
C ILE A 352 -21.84 -7.98 -24.60
N ASN A 353 -20.99 -8.53 -23.75
CA ASN A 353 -21.13 -9.87 -23.18
C ASN A 353 -21.26 -9.76 -21.66
N SER A 354 -22.07 -10.62 -21.04
CA SER A 354 -22.17 -10.73 -19.59
C SER A 354 -21.28 -11.85 -19.06
N LEU A 355 -20.68 -11.62 -17.90
CA LEU A 355 -20.05 -12.65 -17.09
C LEU A 355 -21.04 -13.04 -16.00
N THR A 356 -21.76 -14.13 -16.25
CA THR A 356 -22.70 -14.69 -15.27
C THR A 356 -21.92 -15.31 -14.12
N GLY A 357 -21.99 -14.69 -12.95
CA GLY A 357 -21.59 -15.33 -11.70
C GLY A 357 -22.52 -16.50 -11.33
N SER A 358 -22.20 -17.20 -10.24
CA SER A 358 -23.10 -18.19 -9.63
C SER A 358 -24.49 -17.59 -9.37
N THR A 359 -25.54 -18.40 -9.49
CA THR A 359 -26.97 -17.98 -9.51
C THR A 359 -27.46 -17.17 -8.31
N GLN A 360 -26.67 -17.07 -7.23
CA GLN A 360 -26.99 -16.33 -6.00
C GLN A 360 -26.02 -15.19 -5.68
N ALA A 361 -24.96 -14.97 -6.47
CA ALA A 361 -23.87 -14.06 -6.09
C ALA A 361 -24.04 -12.64 -6.64
N LYS A 362 -23.70 -11.64 -5.81
CA LYS A 362 -23.59 -10.23 -6.23
C LYS A 362 -22.12 -9.89 -6.47
N ASN A 363 -21.78 -9.49 -7.69
CA ASN A 363 -20.41 -9.17 -8.07
C ASN A 363 -20.09 -7.68 -7.83
N TYR A 364 -18.96 -7.41 -7.17
CA TYR A 364 -18.51 -6.08 -6.76
C TYR A 364 -17.04 -5.84 -7.10
N HIS A 365 -16.72 -4.57 -7.37
CA HIS A 365 -15.38 -4.06 -7.62
C HIS A 365 -14.57 -4.84 -8.69
N PRO A 366 -15.13 -5.12 -9.89
CA PRO A 366 -14.36 -5.78 -10.93
C PRO A 366 -13.15 -4.94 -11.38
N LYS A 367 -12.01 -5.60 -11.55
CA LYS A 367 -10.73 -5.02 -12.01
C LYS A 367 -10.10 -5.88 -13.09
N TRP A 368 -9.62 -5.25 -14.16
CA TRP A 368 -8.87 -5.96 -15.20
C TRP A 368 -7.52 -6.44 -14.67
N SER A 369 -7.12 -7.64 -15.09
CA SER A 369 -5.73 -8.07 -14.98
C SER A 369 -4.83 -7.19 -15.85
N PRO A 370 -3.53 -7.00 -15.49
CA PRO A 370 -2.62 -6.14 -16.24
C PRO A 370 -2.48 -6.48 -17.73
N ASP A 371 -2.68 -7.75 -18.09
CA ASP A 371 -2.62 -8.27 -19.46
C ASP A 371 -3.95 -8.18 -20.23
N SER A 372 -5.02 -7.65 -19.62
CA SER A 372 -6.38 -7.54 -20.20
C SER A 372 -7.07 -8.87 -20.54
N THR A 373 -6.59 -9.99 -20.01
CA THR A 373 -7.15 -11.33 -20.32
C THR A 373 -8.19 -11.81 -19.30
N SER A 374 -8.11 -11.30 -18.07
CA SER A 374 -8.89 -11.77 -16.93
C SER A 374 -9.42 -10.60 -16.10
N ILE A 375 -10.40 -10.90 -15.25
CA ILE A 375 -11.06 -9.93 -14.37
C ILE A 375 -11.03 -10.52 -12.96
N GLY A 376 -10.57 -9.73 -12.00
CA GLY A 376 -10.61 -10.04 -10.57
C GLY A 376 -11.75 -9.26 -9.92
N PHE A 377 -12.50 -9.88 -9.02
CA PHE A 377 -13.66 -9.25 -8.37
C PHE A 377 -13.97 -9.91 -7.03
N SER A 378 -14.76 -9.22 -6.21
CA SER A 378 -15.39 -9.84 -5.02
C SER A 378 -16.81 -10.25 -5.35
N ALA A 379 -17.26 -11.40 -4.86
CA ALA A 379 -18.61 -11.91 -5.08
C ALA A 379 -19.25 -12.28 -3.73
N THR A 380 -20.36 -11.65 -3.40
CA THR A 380 -21.07 -11.94 -2.15
C THR A 380 -21.78 -13.27 -2.23
N GLU A 381 -21.62 -14.07 -1.18
CA GLU A 381 -22.31 -15.34 -0.96
C GLU A 381 -22.96 -15.35 0.43
N TYR A 382 -23.91 -16.25 0.62
CA TYR A 382 -24.56 -16.47 1.91
C TYR A 382 -24.34 -17.91 2.36
N SER A 383 -24.11 -18.11 3.66
CA SER A 383 -24.23 -19.43 4.26
C SER A 383 -24.88 -19.32 5.64
N ASP A 384 -25.69 -20.32 6.00
CA ASP A 384 -26.39 -20.37 7.30
C ASP A 384 -25.45 -20.22 8.49
N ARG A 385 -24.19 -20.63 8.34
CA ARG A 385 -23.17 -20.59 9.41
C ARG A 385 -22.47 -19.23 9.56
N ARG A 386 -22.46 -18.38 8.53
CA ARG A 386 -21.61 -17.17 8.46
C ARG A 386 -22.37 -15.90 8.12
N GLY A 387 -23.63 -16.03 7.72
CA GLY A 387 -24.32 -14.95 7.04
C GLY A 387 -23.65 -14.62 5.70
N TYR A 388 -23.63 -13.33 5.35
CA TYR A 388 -23.06 -12.84 4.11
C TYR A 388 -21.55 -12.67 4.22
N PHE A 389 -20.82 -13.14 3.21
CA PHE A 389 -19.37 -12.98 3.07
C PHE A 389 -19.03 -12.80 1.59
N SER A 390 -17.80 -12.39 1.26
CA SER A 390 -17.33 -12.27 -0.12
C SER A 390 -16.31 -13.35 -0.45
N THR A 391 -16.42 -13.95 -1.63
CA THR A 391 -15.31 -14.67 -2.23
C THR A 391 -14.52 -13.76 -3.16
N ILE A 392 -13.20 -13.89 -3.13
CA ILE A 392 -12.29 -13.23 -4.08
C ILE A 392 -12.14 -14.15 -5.26
N ARG A 393 -12.57 -13.69 -6.43
CA ARG A 393 -12.68 -14.50 -7.65
C ARG A 393 -11.86 -13.91 -8.79
N THR A 394 -11.47 -14.79 -9.70
CA THR A 394 -10.99 -14.42 -11.03
C THR A 394 -11.81 -15.12 -12.10
N GLU A 395 -11.99 -14.47 -13.24
CA GLU A 395 -12.66 -15.02 -14.40
C GLU A 395 -11.98 -14.52 -15.69
N ARG A 396 -11.98 -15.34 -16.74
CA ARG A 396 -11.51 -14.89 -18.06
C ARG A 396 -12.46 -13.85 -18.64
N ARG A 397 -11.94 -12.93 -19.44
CA ARG A 397 -12.75 -11.93 -20.16
C ARG A 397 -13.96 -12.50 -20.91
N GLN A 398 -13.83 -13.71 -21.46
CA GLN A 398 -14.87 -14.40 -22.24
C GLN A 398 -15.80 -15.28 -21.37
N GLY A 399 -15.57 -15.34 -20.06
CA GLY A 399 -16.26 -16.24 -19.15
C GLY A 399 -15.73 -17.69 -19.16
N GLY A 400 -16.36 -18.54 -18.36
CA GLY A 400 -16.19 -20.01 -18.45
C GLY A 400 -14.97 -20.58 -17.71
N ASN A 401 -14.24 -19.77 -16.96
CA ASN A 401 -13.11 -20.24 -16.13
C ASN A 401 -13.04 -19.44 -14.82
N GLN A 402 -14.11 -19.51 -14.04
CA GLN A 402 -14.19 -18.83 -12.76
C GLN A 402 -13.40 -19.61 -11.69
N GLN A 403 -12.55 -18.91 -10.93
CA GLN A 403 -11.79 -19.48 -9.82
C GLN A 403 -11.98 -18.67 -8.54
N VAL A 404 -12.27 -19.36 -7.44
CA VAL A 404 -12.27 -18.77 -6.09
C VAL A 404 -10.85 -18.87 -5.52
N LEU A 405 -10.28 -17.72 -5.17
CA LEU A 405 -8.92 -17.60 -4.64
C LEU A 405 -8.90 -17.49 -3.12
N SER A 406 -9.84 -16.74 -2.54
CA SER A 406 -9.88 -16.48 -1.11
C SER A 406 -11.29 -16.12 -0.65
N VAL A 407 -11.46 -16.00 0.66
CA VAL A 407 -12.66 -15.51 1.33
C VAL A 407 -12.32 -14.22 2.08
N SER A 408 -13.22 -13.26 2.00
CA SER A 408 -13.30 -12.08 2.86
C SER A 408 -14.58 -12.19 3.68
N ASP A 409 -14.47 -11.92 4.97
CA ASP A 409 -15.59 -11.82 5.91
C ASP A 409 -16.47 -10.57 5.67
N CYS A 410 -16.11 -9.71 4.72
CA CYS A 410 -16.88 -8.53 4.35
C CYS A 410 -17.96 -8.84 3.33
N PHE A 411 -19.06 -8.10 3.38
CA PHE A 411 -20.15 -8.21 2.40
C PHE A 411 -19.69 -7.92 0.96
N SER A 412 -18.81 -6.93 0.78
CA SER A 412 -18.17 -6.56 -0.49
C SER A 412 -16.80 -5.99 -0.20
N THR A 413 -15.83 -6.16 -1.10
CA THR A 413 -14.47 -5.65 -0.87
C THR A 413 -13.75 -5.27 -2.16
N PRO A 414 -13.02 -4.14 -2.20
CA PRO A 414 -12.22 -3.79 -3.36
C PRO A 414 -11.07 -4.78 -3.54
N VAL A 415 -10.74 -5.06 -4.80
CA VAL A 415 -9.57 -5.86 -5.18
C VAL A 415 -8.59 -5.03 -6.00
N SER A 416 -7.32 -5.40 -6.02
CA SER A 416 -6.32 -4.81 -6.90
C SER A 416 -5.24 -5.81 -7.28
N TRP A 417 -4.91 -5.87 -8.56
CA TRP A 417 -3.91 -6.77 -9.12
C TRP A 417 -2.50 -6.27 -8.85
N SER A 418 -1.61 -7.18 -8.47
CA SER A 418 -0.17 -6.96 -8.56
C SER A 418 0.26 -6.60 -10.00
N PRO A 419 1.36 -5.83 -10.20
CA PRO A 419 1.86 -5.46 -11.52
C PRO A 419 2.04 -6.62 -12.50
N ALA A 420 2.51 -7.76 -12.00
CA ALA A 420 2.77 -8.95 -12.79
C ALA A 420 1.52 -9.81 -13.04
N GLY A 421 0.37 -9.46 -12.46
CA GLY A 421 -0.87 -10.22 -12.60
C GLY A 421 -0.88 -11.56 -11.85
N GLU A 422 0.04 -11.78 -10.91
CA GLU A 422 0.22 -13.06 -10.22
C GLU A 422 -0.39 -13.12 -8.82
N ALA A 423 -0.76 -11.97 -8.27
CA ALA A 423 -1.43 -11.83 -6.98
C ALA A 423 -2.53 -10.75 -7.02
N ILE A 424 -3.48 -10.86 -6.09
CA ILE A 424 -4.56 -9.91 -5.84
C ILE A 424 -4.52 -9.48 -4.38
N ALA A 425 -4.51 -8.17 -4.15
CA ALA A 425 -4.77 -7.55 -2.86
C ALA A 425 -6.26 -7.30 -2.66
N TYR A 426 -6.78 -7.48 -1.45
CA TYR A 426 -8.18 -7.25 -1.09
C TYR A 426 -8.32 -6.85 0.38
N LEU A 427 -9.49 -6.34 0.77
CA LEU A 427 -9.77 -5.98 2.17
C LEU A 427 -10.63 -7.02 2.90
N SER A 428 -10.43 -7.15 4.21
CA SER A 428 -11.21 -8.00 5.12
C SER A 428 -11.30 -7.37 6.52
N GLY A 429 -11.80 -8.11 7.50
CA GLY A 429 -11.84 -7.73 8.92
C GLY A 429 -13.14 -7.05 9.33
N CYS A 430 -14.28 -7.43 8.74
CA CYS A 430 -15.58 -6.82 8.97
C CYS A 430 -16.33 -7.33 10.22
N THR A 431 -15.69 -8.16 11.06
CA THR A 431 -16.35 -8.97 12.11
C THR A 431 -17.14 -8.19 13.17
N ASP A 432 -16.75 -6.95 13.53
CA ASP A 432 -17.34 -6.24 14.70
C ASP A 432 -17.86 -4.81 14.44
N GLN A 433 -17.39 -4.13 13.39
CA GLN A 433 -17.69 -2.71 13.11
C GLN A 433 -18.34 -2.50 11.74
N GLY A 434 -18.53 -3.56 10.95
CA GLY A 434 -18.97 -3.48 9.56
C GLY A 434 -17.99 -2.76 8.62
N GLN A 435 -16.83 -2.34 9.13
CA GLN A 435 -15.76 -1.69 8.37
C GLN A 435 -14.56 -2.63 8.24
N THR A 436 -14.00 -2.70 7.03
CA THR A 436 -12.74 -3.37 6.74
C THR A 436 -11.61 -2.77 7.56
N ASN A 437 -10.78 -3.60 8.19
CA ASN A 437 -9.61 -3.15 8.97
C ASN A 437 -8.35 -3.99 8.69
N GLU A 438 -8.43 -4.86 7.67
CA GLU A 438 -7.34 -5.72 7.23
C GLU A 438 -7.09 -5.58 5.73
N LEU A 439 -5.82 -5.69 5.36
CA LEU A 439 -5.37 -5.84 3.98
C LEU A 439 -4.77 -7.23 3.81
N TRP A 440 -5.26 -7.94 2.81
CA TRP A 440 -4.85 -9.29 2.47
C TRP A 440 -4.31 -9.35 1.05
N VAL A 441 -3.43 -10.30 0.79
CA VAL A 441 -2.89 -10.61 -0.53
C VAL A 441 -2.99 -12.11 -0.78
N VAL A 442 -3.51 -12.50 -1.94
CA VAL A 442 -3.57 -13.91 -2.36
C VAL A 442 -2.88 -14.08 -3.71
N HIS A 443 -2.01 -15.09 -3.82
CA HIS A 443 -1.33 -15.43 -5.07
C HIS A 443 -2.19 -16.38 -5.91
N LEU A 444 -2.21 -16.23 -7.23
CA LEU A 444 -3.09 -16.99 -8.12
C LEU A 444 -2.67 -18.46 -8.24
N ARG A 445 -1.36 -18.73 -8.36
CA ARG A 445 -0.85 -20.11 -8.53
C ARG A 445 -0.85 -20.93 -7.24
N HIS A 446 -0.71 -20.23 -6.11
CA HIS A 446 -0.63 -20.82 -4.77
C HIS A 446 -1.49 -19.96 -3.85
N PRO A 447 -2.81 -20.13 -3.87
CA PRO A 447 -3.75 -19.27 -3.15
C PRO A 447 -3.73 -19.59 -1.66
N ALA A 448 -2.62 -19.21 -1.03
CA ALA A 448 -2.45 -19.06 0.40
C ALA A 448 -2.59 -17.57 0.71
N PRO A 449 -3.76 -17.11 1.19
CA PRO A 449 -3.97 -15.71 1.53
C PRO A 449 -3.07 -15.30 2.70
N VAL A 450 -2.36 -14.19 2.53
CA VAL A 450 -1.48 -13.60 3.54
C VAL A 450 -2.09 -12.28 4.00
N ARG A 451 -2.26 -12.13 5.31
CA ARG A 451 -2.66 -10.86 5.91
C ARG A 451 -1.46 -9.93 5.97
N ALA A 452 -1.44 -8.94 5.08
CA ALA A 452 -0.39 -7.93 4.99
C ALA A 452 -0.49 -6.86 6.08
N ILE A 453 -1.72 -6.42 6.40
CA ILE A 453 -2.01 -5.42 7.44
C ILE A 453 -3.11 -5.95 8.36
N ALA A 454 -2.98 -5.72 9.66
CA ALA A 454 -3.96 -6.13 10.67
C ALA A 454 -4.34 -4.97 11.60
N GLY A 455 -5.65 -4.77 11.83
CA GLY A 455 -6.22 -4.18 13.05
C GLY A 455 -5.79 -2.76 13.42
N ALA A 456 -5.43 -1.92 12.45
CA ALA A 456 -4.84 -0.60 12.71
C ALA A 456 -5.82 0.58 12.57
N GLY A 457 -7.09 0.35 12.22
CA GLY A 457 -8.07 1.38 11.84
C GLY A 457 -8.88 0.92 10.63
N ALA A 458 -9.93 1.66 10.28
CA ALA A 458 -10.73 1.35 9.10
C ALA A 458 -9.91 1.61 7.83
N ILE A 459 -9.89 0.65 6.91
CA ILE A 459 -9.27 0.74 5.59
C ILE A 459 -10.39 0.78 4.57
N THR A 460 -10.47 1.81 3.72
CA THR A 460 -11.64 2.02 2.84
C THR A 460 -11.37 1.82 1.36
N ALA A 461 -10.10 1.91 0.96
CA ALA A 461 -9.70 1.74 -0.43
C ALA A 461 -8.26 1.22 -0.50
N LEU A 462 -7.95 0.47 -1.55
CA LEU A 462 -6.59 0.07 -1.90
C LEU A 462 -6.36 0.16 -3.41
N GLN A 463 -5.10 0.36 -3.80
CA GLN A 463 -4.63 0.20 -5.17
C GLN A 463 -3.16 -0.22 -5.16
N TRP A 464 -2.86 -1.37 -5.75
CA TRP A 464 -1.50 -1.77 -6.06
C TRP A 464 -0.98 -0.90 -7.22
N SER A 465 0.28 -0.46 -7.12
CA SER A 465 0.94 0.24 -8.22
C SER A 465 0.96 -0.63 -9.48
N ARG A 466 1.10 0.01 -10.65
CA ARG A 466 1.11 -0.67 -11.95
C ARG A 466 2.47 -1.27 -12.30
N GLY A 467 3.49 -0.93 -11.52
CA GLY A 467 4.88 -1.36 -11.69
C GLY A 467 5.72 -1.01 -10.49
N ALA A 468 7.04 -1.10 -10.66
CA ALA A 468 8.00 -0.71 -9.64
C ALA A 468 7.87 0.77 -9.33
N ILE A 469 7.95 1.14 -8.04
CA ILE A 469 8.11 2.54 -7.66
C ILE A 469 9.48 2.99 -8.17
N PRO A 470 9.57 4.08 -8.96
CA PRO A 470 10.84 4.55 -9.48
C PRO A 470 11.77 4.86 -8.31
N ARG A 471 13.05 4.54 -8.47
CA ARG A 471 14.06 5.05 -7.54
C ARG A 471 14.58 6.36 -8.10
N LEU A 472 14.88 7.32 -7.23
CA LEU A 472 15.69 8.47 -7.64
C LEU A 472 17.01 7.92 -8.17
N GLY A 473 17.26 8.09 -9.47
CA GLY A 473 18.55 7.76 -10.04
C GLY A 473 19.64 8.56 -9.33
N THR A 474 20.84 8.00 -9.24
CA THR A 474 21.96 8.63 -8.53
C THR A 474 23.04 8.99 -9.52
N ALA A 475 23.38 10.27 -9.61
CA ALA A 475 24.60 10.76 -10.24
C ALA A 475 25.65 11.04 -9.17
N PHE A 476 26.91 11.22 -9.56
CA PHE A 476 27.99 11.56 -8.64
C PHE A 476 28.53 12.95 -8.93
N PHE A 477 28.53 13.78 -7.91
CA PHE A 477 29.22 15.06 -7.92
C PHE A 477 30.66 14.83 -7.47
N SER A 478 31.60 15.51 -8.10
CA SER A 478 33.01 15.56 -7.69
C SER A 478 33.56 16.95 -7.94
N SER A 479 34.29 17.49 -6.98
CA SER A 479 35.00 18.75 -7.10
C SER A 479 36.44 18.57 -6.66
N ALA A 480 37.38 18.80 -7.58
CA ALA A 480 38.80 18.84 -7.27
C ALA A 480 39.16 20.04 -6.40
N ALA A 481 38.52 21.20 -6.64
CA ALA A 481 38.77 22.43 -5.88
C ALA A 481 38.36 22.30 -4.41
N TYR A 482 37.21 21.70 -4.13
CA TYR A 482 36.72 21.48 -2.77
C TYR A 482 37.14 20.11 -2.18
N LYS A 483 37.89 19.29 -2.93
CA LYS A 483 38.29 17.93 -2.55
C LYS A 483 37.14 17.08 -1.96
N VAL A 484 36.00 17.06 -2.64
CA VAL A 484 34.83 16.27 -2.21
C VAL A 484 34.18 15.53 -3.37
N ALA A 485 33.56 14.39 -3.07
CA ALA A 485 32.63 13.70 -3.96
C ALA A 485 31.46 13.13 -3.18
N PHE A 486 30.26 13.16 -3.76
CA PHE A 486 29.05 12.61 -3.15
C PHE A 486 27.96 12.30 -4.18
N PRO A 487 27.05 11.34 -3.89
CA PRO A 487 25.91 11.05 -4.74
C PRO A 487 24.85 12.14 -4.66
N TYR A 488 24.17 12.43 -5.77
CA TYR A 488 23.02 13.34 -5.82
C TYR A 488 21.95 12.81 -6.81
N PRO A 489 20.70 13.31 -6.78
CA PRO A 489 19.67 12.84 -7.70
C PRO A 489 20.03 13.15 -9.16
N SER A 490 20.01 12.13 -10.02
CA SER A 490 20.48 12.23 -11.40
C SER A 490 19.66 13.15 -12.31
N ASP A 491 18.45 13.54 -11.88
CA ASP A 491 17.59 14.49 -12.58
C ASP A 491 17.95 15.96 -12.27
N TRP A 492 18.83 16.22 -11.30
CA TRP A 492 19.28 17.57 -10.98
C TRP A 492 20.34 18.04 -11.98
N ARG A 493 20.16 19.25 -12.47
CA ARG A 493 21.01 19.88 -13.48
C ARG A 493 21.99 20.84 -12.83
N ARG A 494 23.18 20.93 -13.40
CA ARG A 494 24.21 21.89 -13.01
C ARG A 494 23.70 23.32 -13.25
N VAL A 495 23.66 24.14 -12.21
CA VAL A 495 23.43 25.59 -12.30
C VAL A 495 24.77 26.31 -12.43
N ASN A 496 25.75 25.92 -11.60
CA ASN A 496 27.14 26.37 -11.69
C ASN A 496 28.09 25.28 -11.12
N GLU A 497 29.36 25.59 -10.87
CA GLU A 497 30.35 24.63 -10.34
C GLU A 497 30.01 24.07 -8.96
N THR A 498 29.33 24.84 -8.13
CA THR A 498 29.05 24.49 -6.74
C THR A 498 27.57 24.22 -6.47
N ARG A 499 26.68 24.40 -7.46
CA ARG A 499 25.23 24.32 -7.29
C ARG A 499 24.54 23.51 -8.39
N TYR A 500 23.68 22.60 -7.96
CA TYR A 500 22.83 21.78 -8.83
C TYR A 500 21.39 21.84 -8.33
N GLU A 501 20.44 21.84 -9.27
CA GLU A 501 19.02 21.98 -8.97
C GLU A 501 18.15 21.05 -9.82
N GLY A 502 17.08 20.54 -9.21
CA GLY A 502 15.98 19.88 -9.90
C GLY A 502 14.64 20.30 -9.33
N VAL A 503 13.58 19.71 -9.87
CA VAL A 503 12.19 19.97 -9.40
C VAL A 503 12.08 19.66 -7.90
N ALA A 504 12.74 18.59 -7.48
CA ALA A 504 12.68 18.07 -6.12
C ALA A 504 13.50 18.82 -5.07
N GLY A 505 14.49 19.61 -5.48
CA GLY A 505 15.39 20.28 -4.53
C GLY A 505 16.66 20.80 -5.18
N PHE A 506 17.65 21.06 -4.34
CA PHE A 506 18.97 21.50 -4.77
C PHE A 506 20.05 21.01 -3.80
N PHE A 507 21.30 21.11 -4.25
CA PHE A 507 22.43 21.20 -3.35
C PHE A 507 23.34 22.36 -3.74
N GLN A 508 24.05 22.90 -2.76
CA GLN A 508 25.12 23.86 -2.95
C GLN A 508 26.26 23.57 -1.98
N ILE A 509 27.50 23.70 -2.44
CA ILE A 509 28.68 23.53 -1.60
C ILE A 509 29.47 24.83 -1.41
N SER A 510 30.18 24.92 -0.30
CA SER A 510 31.21 25.92 -0.06
C SER A 510 32.22 25.41 0.97
N ALA A 511 33.16 26.27 1.36
CA ALA A 511 34.13 26.02 2.41
C ALA A 511 34.16 27.22 3.37
N ILE A 512 34.45 26.96 4.64
CA ILE A 512 34.50 27.96 5.70
C ILE A 512 35.90 27.95 6.31
N SER A 513 36.50 29.13 6.42
CA SER A 513 37.73 29.39 7.15
C SER A 513 37.35 30.00 8.48
N SER A 514 37.55 29.30 9.59
CA SER A 514 37.20 29.78 10.92
C SER A 514 38.07 29.15 11.99
N ASP A 515 38.58 29.96 12.92
CA ASP A 515 39.29 29.46 14.11
C ASP A 515 38.33 28.97 15.21
N GLN A 516 37.02 29.10 14.99
CA GLN A 516 36.02 28.66 15.97
C GLN A 516 35.90 27.13 16.00
N PRO A 517 35.63 26.54 17.18
CA PRO A 517 35.24 25.13 17.28
C PRO A 517 33.96 24.86 16.46
N LEU A 518 33.89 23.67 15.86
CA LEU A 518 32.76 23.25 15.01
C LEU A 518 31.40 23.52 15.64
N GLN A 519 31.24 23.22 16.93
CA GLN A 519 29.96 23.39 17.63
C GLN A 519 29.46 24.85 17.62
N GLU A 520 30.37 25.81 17.78
CA GLU A 520 30.02 27.24 17.77
C GLU A 520 29.78 27.73 16.33
N LEU A 521 30.53 27.20 15.37
CA LEU A 521 30.30 27.48 13.95
C LEU A 521 28.90 27.01 13.52
N CYS A 522 28.50 25.80 13.90
CA CYS A 522 27.17 25.26 13.63
C CYS A 522 26.07 26.11 14.26
N ARG A 523 26.29 26.61 15.48
CA ARG A 523 25.35 27.50 16.17
C ARG A 523 25.22 28.85 15.45
N THR A 524 26.34 29.43 15.03
CA THR A 524 26.38 30.70 14.29
C THR A 524 25.66 30.60 12.95
N GLU A 525 25.87 29.51 12.20
CA GLU A 525 25.17 29.24 10.94
C GLU A 525 23.67 29.00 11.17
N ALA A 526 23.29 28.19 12.16
CA ALA A 526 21.89 27.87 12.44
C ALA A 526 21.08 29.11 12.84
N TYR A 527 21.62 29.96 13.71
CA TYR A 527 20.95 31.15 14.24
C TYR A 527 21.37 32.45 13.52
N HIS A 528 21.74 32.35 12.24
CA HIS A 528 22.09 33.51 11.44
C HIS A 528 20.94 34.53 11.39
N ARG A 529 21.26 35.84 11.35
CA ARG A 529 20.27 36.94 11.42
C ARG A 529 19.18 36.87 10.33
N LEU A 530 19.50 36.27 9.18
CA LEU A 530 18.55 36.07 8.06
C LEU A 530 17.58 34.88 8.28
N MET A 531 17.73 34.15 9.39
CA MET A 531 16.94 32.97 9.75
C MET A 531 16.80 31.95 8.60
N PRO A 532 17.90 31.53 7.95
CA PRO A 532 17.84 30.62 6.80
C PRO A 532 17.28 29.24 7.16
N TYR A 533 17.16 28.90 8.45
CA TYR A 533 16.63 27.62 8.94
C TYR A 533 15.38 27.81 9.82
N GLY A 534 14.72 28.98 9.75
CA GLY A 534 13.58 29.33 10.60
C GLY A 534 13.99 29.80 12.00
N SER A 535 13.01 30.04 12.89
CA SER A 535 13.25 30.61 14.22
C SER A 535 13.85 29.63 15.23
N SER A 536 13.66 28.33 15.05
CA SER A 536 14.04 27.29 16.03
C SER A 536 14.71 26.08 15.37
N PRO A 537 15.81 26.27 14.62
CA PRO A 537 16.47 25.18 13.91
C PRO A 537 17.01 24.11 14.85
N ARG A 538 17.13 22.88 14.34
CA ARG A 538 17.66 21.74 15.09
C ARG A 538 19.07 21.41 14.62
N ILE A 539 20.04 21.56 15.53
CA ILE A 539 21.43 21.14 15.31
C ILE A 539 21.58 19.70 15.80
N VAL A 540 22.10 18.80 14.96
CA VAL A 540 22.31 17.39 15.29
C VAL A 540 23.79 17.03 15.07
N PRO A 541 24.53 16.60 16.12
CA PRO A 541 25.90 16.12 15.96
C PRO A 541 25.97 14.94 14.99
N ALA A 542 27.04 14.91 14.19
CA ALA A 542 27.27 13.89 13.17
C ALA A 542 28.75 13.54 13.07
N ARG A 543 29.05 12.50 12.28
CA ARG A 543 30.40 12.21 11.84
C ARG A 543 30.43 11.93 10.35
N VAL A 544 31.44 12.47 9.67
CA VAL A 544 31.72 12.19 8.26
C VAL A 544 33.11 11.56 8.19
N GLN A 545 33.17 10.31 7.75
CA GLN A 545 34.42 9.54 7.68
C GLN A 545 35.25 9.58 8.98
N GLY A 546 34.58 9.51 10.13
CA GLY A 546 35.19 9.50 11.46
C GLY A 546 35.48 10.88 12.06
N ARG A 547 35.34 11.97 11.29
CA ARG A 547 35.55 13.36 11.75
C ARG A 547 34.27 14.02 12.21
N GLU A 548 34.40 15.04 13.04
CA GLU A 548 33.25 15.76 13.60
C GLU A 548 32.51 16.54 12.50
N ALA A 549 31.18 16.48 12.58
CA ALA A 549 30.29 17.21 11.71
C ALA A 549 29.01 17.59 12.49
N CYS A 550 28.21 18.47 11.91
CA CYS A 550 26.87 18.77 12.41
C CYS A 550 25.89 18.90 11.26
N TYR A 551 24.68 18.42 11.45
CA TYR A 551 23.54 18.79 10.63
C TYR A 551 22.82 19.99 11.24
N ILE A 552 22.29 20.84 10.38
CA ILE A 552 21.36 21.93 10.72
C ILE A 552 20.08 21.68 9.93
N PHE A 553 19.00 21.34 10.65
CA PHE A 553 17.69 21.12 10.06
C PHE A 553 16.76 22.31 10.33
N PRO A 554 15.96 22.73 9.35
CA PRO A 554 15.07 23.86 9.51
C PRO A 554 13.90 23.56 10.47
N SER A 555 13.41 24.61 11.14
CA SER A 555 12.12 24.58 11.83
C SER A 555 10.95 24.77 10.86
N ALA A 556 9.74 24.45 11.33
CA ALA A 556 8.52 24.44 10.52
C ALA A 556 8.14 25.80 9.91
N ASP A 557 8.67 26.89 10.45
CA ASP A 557 8.44 28.28 10.04
C ASP A 557 9.50 28.82 9.05
N GLN A 558 10.43 27.98 8.54
CA GLN A 558 11.36 28.39 7.49
C GLN A 558 10.60 28.90 6.26
N SER A 559 11.10 29.99 5.66
CA SER A 559 10.52 30.56 4.43
C SER A 559 10.35 29.47 3.34
N PRO A 560 9.17 29.36 2.70
CA PRO A 560 8.95 28.42 1.61
C PRO A 560 9.92 28.59 0.43
N GLU A 561 10.44 29.80 0.22
CA GLU A 561 11.41 30.12 -0.83
C GLU A 561 12.74 29.39 -0.64
N LEU A 562 13.08 29.03 0.60
CA LEU A 562 14.30 28.28 0.94
C LEU A 562 14.14 26.77 0.71
N ARG A 563 12.94 26.30 0.30
CA ARG A 563 12.69 24.92 -0.16
C ARG A 563 13.20 23.84 0.80
N GLY A 564 13.01 24.02 2.11
CA GLY A 564 13.46 23.05 3.10
C GLY A 564 14.97 22.97 3.22
N GLN A 565 15.71 24.05 2.98
CA GLN A 565 17.18 24.07 3.04
C GLN A 565 17.64 23.57 4.42
N ALA A 566 18.48 22.52 4.41
CA ALA A 566 19.25 22.03 5.53
C ALA A 566 20.74 22.17 5.20
N ALA A 567 21.60 22.08 6.22
CA ALA A 567 23.04 22.12 6.04
C ALA A 567 23.77 20.97 6.77
N LEU A 568 24.93 20.60 6.24
CA LEU A 568 25.96 19.83 6.92
C LEU A 568 27.23 20.68 6.93
N ILE A 569 27.82 20.86 8.11
CA ILE A 569 29.19 21.36 8.26
C ILE A 569 30.07 20.22 8.75
N ALA A 570 31.20 19.98 8.08
CA ALA A 570 32.14 18.93 8.43
C ALA A 570 33.59 19.44 8.39
N GLU A 571 34.42 18.97 9.30
CA GLU A 571 35.85 19.27 9.31
C GLU A 571 36.56 18.55 8.15
N TYR A 572 37.40 19.28 7.40
CA TYR A 572 38.23 18.67 6.36
C TYR A 572 39.29 17.74 6.97
N PRO A 573 39.71 16.68 6.25
CA PRO A 573 40.83 15.89 6.68
C PRO A 573 42.15 16.63 6.76
N GLU A 574 42.38 17.44 5.74
CA GLU A 574 43.44 18.42 5.64
C GLU A 574 42.82 19.72 5.09
N PRO A 575 43.15 20.89 5.66
CA PRO A 575 42.63 22.15 5.15
C PRO A 575 42.86 22.31 3.64
N VAL A 576 41.84 22.82 2.94
CA VAL A 576 41.86 22.97 1.48
C VAL A 576 42.17 24.41 1.12
N ALA A 577 43.09 24.63 0.17
CA ALA A 577 43.40 25.96 -0.33
C ALA A 577 42.58 26.25 -1.61
N ILE A 578 41.75 27.29 -1.57
CA ILE A 578 40.95 27.74 -2.71
C ILE A 578 41.25 29.22 -2.93
N ASN A 579 41.75 29.57 -4.13
CA ASN A 579 42.13 30.94 -4.48
C ASN A 579 43.08 31.63 -3.47
N GLY A 580 43.99 30.87 -2.86
CA GLY A 580 44.98 31.39 -1.90
C GLY A 580 44.49 31.54 -0.45
N THR A 581 43.23 31.20 -0.16
CA THR A 581 42.72 31.12 1.22
C THR A 581 42.61 29.67 1.66
N THR A 582 43.03 29.40 2.90
CA THR A 582 42.96 28.06 3.52
C THR A 582 41.63 27.91 4.25
N TYR A 583 40.91 26.82 3.99
CA TYR A 583 39.61 26.51 4.59
C TYR A 583 39.68 25.20 5.37
N ASN A 584 39.19 25.20 6.60
CA ASN A 584 39.23 24.05 7.51
C ASN A 584 37.88 23.32 7.64
N TYR A 585 36.77 23.92 7.19
CA TYR A 585 35.46 23.27 7.18
C TYR A 585 34.83 23.25 5.79
N PHE A 586 34.16 22.15 5.48
CA PHE A 586 33.28 21.98 4.33
C PHE A 586 31.83 22.28 4.75
N ILE A 587 31.07 22.99 3.92
CA ILE A 587 29.63 23.18 4.11
C ILE A 587 28.86 22.72 2.86
N LEU A 588 27.84 21.89 3.09
CA LEU A 588 26.89 21.42 2.08
C LEU A 588 25.49 21.87 2.49
N TRP A 589 24.86 22.71 1.68
CA TRP A 589 23.43 22.97 1.76
C TRP A 589 22.68 22.03 0.82
N ALA A 590 21.56 21.47 1.26
CA ALA A 590 20.67 20.71 0.40
C ALA A 590 19.24 20.73 0.93
N THR A 591 18.27 20.46 0.05
CA THR A 591 16.88 20.24 0.46
C THR A 591 16.81 19.06 1.44
N GLN A 592 16.18 19.26 2.62
CA GLN A 592 16.23 18.39 3.79
C GLN A 592 16.06 16.87 3.52
N PRO A 593 15.12 16.41 2.66
CA PRO A 593 14.98 14.98 2.36
C PRO A 593 16.23 14.33 1.72
N TYR A 594 17.12 15.13 1.13
CA TYR A 594 18.25 14.66 0.33
C TYR A 594 19.60 14.74 1.02
N ILE A 595 19.73 15.59 2.04
CA ILE A 595 21.03 15.88 2.63
C ILE A 595 21.68 14.62 3.21
N GLN A 596 20.90 13.76 3.87
CA GLN A 596 21.43 12.50 4.43
C GLN A 596 21.95 11.56 3.36
N MET A 597 21.28 11.46 2.21
CA MET A 597 21.73 10.63 1.09
C MET A 597 23.11 11.09 0.59
N MET A 598 23.27 12.40 0.40
CA MET A 598 24.55 12.99 -0.06
C MET A 598 25.65 12.74 0.96
N VAL A 599 25.38 13.00 2.24
CA VAL A 599 26.37 12.85 3.31
C VAL A 599 26.77 11.39 3.54
N ASN A 600 25.84 10.44 3.44
CA ASN A 600 26.16 9.02 3.55
C ASN A 600 27.13 8.54 2.45
N GLY A 601 27.13 9.18 1.28
CA GLY A 601 28.07 8.91 0.20
C GLY A 601 29.20 9.92 0.08
N LEU A 602 29.33 10.87 1.02
CA LEU A 602 30.34 11.91 1.00
C LEU A 602 31.73 11.33 1.25
N ARG A 603 32.66 11.69 0.38
CA ARG A 603 34.08 11.36 0.45
C ARG A 603 34.88 12.64 0.31
N PHE A 604 35.79 12.88 1.25
CA PHE A 604 36.90 13.79 1.04
C PHE A 604 37.94 13.11 0.13
N LEU A 605 38.43 13.85 -0.88
CA LEU A 605 39.29 13.36 -1.96
C LEU A 605 40.78 13.61 -1.70
#